data_AF-A0A2G0X5M3-F1
#
_entry.id   AF-A0A2G0X5M3-F1
#
_cell.length_a   1.000
_cell.length_b   1.000
_cell.length_c   1.000
_cell.angle_alpha   90.00
_cell.angle_beta   90.00
_cell.angle_gamma   90.00
#
_symmetry.space_group_name_H-M   'P 1'
#
loop_
_entity.id
_entity.type
_entity.pdbx_description
1 polymer ?
#
loop_
_entity_poly.entity_id
_entity_poly.type
_entity_poly.pdbx_seq_one_letter_code
_entity_poly.pdbx_strand_id
1 'polypeptide(L)'
;MPDSLTPQTLNTLRLPIVFTPGAWQRAVLLEQSDHAEKLQVDRLSHVLRAAFEAHLAYPHKPYVLFEVIHIEPTDHLHHDPLLQLSLSLLQEPGQPAALLIALAGEHQR
;
A
#
# COMPACT_ATOMS: atom_id res chain seq x y z
N MET A 1 -20.79 -6.50 12.63
CA MET A 1 -19.99 -5.31 12.98
C MET A 1 -19.41 -4.80 11.66
N PRO A 2 -19.51 -3.53 11.26
CA PRO A 2 -18.76 -3.09 10.10
C PRO A 2 -17.36 -2.69 10.58
N ASP A 3 -16.38 -3.50 10.18
CA ASP A 3 -14.94 -3.30 10.31
C ASP A 3 -14.45 -2.14 9.43
N SER A 4 -14.94 -0.93 9.69
CA SER A 4 -14.48 0.26 8.97
C SER A 4 -13.15 0.73 9.56
N LEU A 5 -12.11 0.69 8.75
CA LEU A 5 -10.90 1.47 9.00
C LEU A 5 -11.34 2.93 9.14
N THR A 6 -11.21 3.53 10.31
CA THR A 6 -11.53 4.96 10.48
C THR A 6 -10.25 5.78 10.45
N PRO A 7 -10.32 7.07 10.07
CA PRO A 7 -9.18 7.98 10.19
C PRO A 7 -8.56 8.02 11.60
N GLN A 8 -9.35 7.79 12.66
CA GLN A 8 -8.86 7.66 14.04
C GLN A 8 -8.07 6.37 14.29
N THR A 9 -8.51 5.24 13.70
CA THR A 9 -7.82 3.94 13.78
C THR A 9 -6.47 4.00 13.06
N LEU A 10 -6.41 4.73 11.94
CA LEU A 10 -5.15 5.01 11.24
C LEU A 10 -4.29 6.04 11.95
N ASN A 11 -4.83 7.14 12.48
CA ASN A 11 -4.00 8.10 13.22
C ASN A 11 -3.37 7.51 14.49
N THR A 12 -3.92 6.40 14.99
CA THR A 12 -3.33 5.64 16.08
C THR A 12 -2.39 4.53 15.63
N LEU A 13 -2.30 4.20 14.33
CA LEU A 13 -1.34 3.36 13.56
C LEU A 13 -0.53 2.29 14.33
N ARG A 14 -1.14 1.71 15.36
CA ARG A 14 -0.59 0.59 16.14
C ARG A 14 -0.88 -0.74 15.48
N LEU A 15 -1.53 -0.72 14.31
CA LEU A 15 -1.76 -1.92 13.52
C LEU A 15 -0.51 -2.20 12.68
N PRO A 16 0.02 -3.42 12.71
CA PRO A 16 1.11 -3.81 11.82
C PRO A 16 0.66 -3.70 10.36
N ILE A 17 1.59 -3.30 9.50
CA ILE A 17 1.38 -3.25 8.05
C ILE A 17 2.04 -4.48 7.44
N VAL A 18 1.28 -5.21 6.64
CA VAL A 18 1.71 -6.44 5.98
C VAL A 18 1.57 -6.23 4.47
N PHE A 19 2.55 -6.69 3.72
CA PHE A 19 2.51 -6.73 2.26
C PHE A 19 2.30 -8.17 1.80
N THR A 20 1.51 -8.38 0.75
CA THR A 20 1.63 -9.64 -0.01
C THR A 20 3.01 -9.70 -0.67
N PRO A 21 3.54 -10.91 -0.95
CA PRO A 21 4.82 -11.03 -1.63
C PRO A 21 4.86 -10.29 -2.98
N GLY A 22 3.76 -10.35 -3.74
CA GLY A 22 3.61 -9.65 -5.01
C GLY A 22 3.64 -8.12 -4.85
N ALA A 23 2.94 -7.59 -3.85
CA ALA A 23 2.95 -6.16 -3.56
C ALA A 23 4.33 -5.68 -3.10
N TRP A 24 5.00 -6.40 -2.20
CA TRP A 24 6.34 -6.06 -1.75
C TRP A 24 7.34 -6.02 -2.92
N GLN A 25 7.31 -7.04 -3.77
CA GLN A 25 8.24 -7.15 -4.88
C GLN A 25 8.06 -6.04 -5.91
N ARG A 26 6.82 -5.63 -6.20
CA ARG A 26 6.56 -4.62 -7.24
C ARG A 26 6.58 -3.19 -6.72
N ALA A 27 6.14 -2.98 -5.48
CA ALA A 27 6.01 -1.65 -4.90
C ALA A 27 7.29 -1.17 -4.22
N VAL A 28 8.05 -2.07 -3.60
CA VAL A 28 9.16 -1.69 -2.70
C VAL A 28 10.52 -2.14 -3.20
N LEU A 29 10.66 -3.38 -3.66
CA LEU A 29 11.97 -3.90 -4.08
C LEU A 29 12.50 -3.18 -5.33
N LEU A 30 13.79 -2.84 -5.29
CA LEU A 30 14.57 -2.35 -6.42
C LEU A 30 15.59 -3.41 -6.82
N GLU A 31 15.71 -3.67 -8.13
CA GLU A 31 16.80 -4.50 -8.64
C GLU A 31 18.15 -3.82 -8.38
N GLN A 32 19.16 -4.64 -8.09
CA GLN A 32 20.37 -4.29 -7.35
C GLN A 32 21.11 -3.09 -7.97
N SER A 33 21.09 -1.96 -7.25
CA SER A 33 21.95 -0.81 -7.50
C SER A 33 22.57 -0.37 -6.18
N ASP A 34 23.78 0.20 -6.23
CA ASP A 34 24.52 0.63 -5.03
C ASP A 34 23.85 1.77 -4.24
N HIS A 35 22.74 2.34 -4.76
CA HIS A 35 21.90 3.35 -4.10
C HIS A 35 20.49 2.83 -3.77
N ALA A 36 20.27 1.51 -3.83
CA ALA A 36 18.95 0.91 -3.75
C ALA A 36 18.26 1.11 -2.39
N GLU A 37 18.98 1.17 -1.27
CA GLU A 37 18.36 1.25 0.06
C GLU A 37 17.57 2.56 0.25
N LYS A 38 18.17 3.71 -0.05
CA LYS A 38 17.49 5.00 0.07
C LYS A 38 16.26 5.06 -0.84
N LEU A 39 16.40 4.60 -2.08
CA LEU A 39 15.32 4.58 -3.05
C LEU A 39 14.20 3.58 -2.66
N GLN A 40 14.54 2.46 -2.00
CA GLN A 40 13.56 1.52 -1.44
C GLN A 40 12.78 2.15 -0.29
N VAL A 41 13.45 2.87 0.61
CA VAL A 41 12.80 3.59 1.72
C VAL A 41 11.89 4.70 1.18
N ASP A 42 12.33 5.44 0.17
CA ASP A 42 11.53 6.48 -0.49
C ASP A 42 10.28 5.86 -1.15
N ARG A 43 10.44 4.76 -1.91
CA ARG A 43 9.32 4.01 -2.49
C ARG A 43 8.35 3.50 -1.44
N LEU A 44 8.85 2.85 -0.39
CA LEU A 44 8.02 2.37 0.72
C LEU A 44 7.22 3.51 1.35
N SER A 45 7.88 4.64 1.62
CA SER A 45 7.24 5.83 2.20
C SER A 45 6.13 6.37 1.30
N HIS A 46 6.37 6.43 -0.02
CA HIS A 46 5.37 6.85 -0.98
C HIS A 46 4.18 5.88 -1.06
N VAL A 47 4.43 4.58 -1.08
CA VAL A 47 3.38 3.55 -1.09
C VAL A 47 2.49 3.67 0.14
N LEU A 48 3.10 3.78 1.33
CA LEU A 48 2.38 3.94 2.58
C LEU A 48 1.54 5.22 2.59
N ARG A 49 2.14 6.34 2.19
CA ARG A 49 1.43 7.61 2.09
C ARG A 49 0.22 7.52 1.17
N ALA A 50 0.38 6.97 -0.04
CA ALA A 50 -0.71 6.81 -1.00
C ALA A 50 -1.83 5.92 -0.45
N ALA A 51 -1.48 4.83 0.23
CA ALA A 51 -2.45 3.93 0.86
C ALA A 51 -3.30 4.66 1.91
N PHE A 52 -2.66 5.46 2.78
CA PHE A 52 -3.37 6.23 3.79
C PHE A 52 -4.21 7.36 3.20
N GLU A 53 -3.68 8.10 2.21
CA GLU A 53 -4.44 9.15 1.52
C GLU A 53 -5.69 8.58 0.83
N ALA A 54 -5.56 7.43 0.14
CA ALA A 54 -6.68 6.75 -0.49
C ALA A 54 -7.73 6.29 0.54
N HIS A 55 -7.29 5.81 1.70
CA HIS A 55 -8.20 5.44 2.77
C HIS A 55 -8.92 6.66 3.36
N LEU A 56 -8.20 7.75 3.64
CA LEU A 56 -8.79 8.98 4.17
C LEU A 56 -9.83 9.57 3.22
N ALA A 57 -9.64 9.41 1.90
CA ALA A 57 -10.62 9.82 0.90
C ALA A 57 -11.89 8.94 0.89
N TYR A 58 -11.78 7.67 1.30
CA TYR A 58 -12.89 6.71 1.29
C TYR A 58 -12.97 5.87 2.58
N PRO A 59 -13.23 6.50 3.74
CA PRO A 59 -13.10 5.85 5.05
C PRO A 59 -14.14 4.74 5.30
N HIS A 60 -15.23 4.72 4.53
CA HIS A 60 -16.30 3.73 4.69
C HIS A 60 -16.13 2.50 3.79
N LYS A 61 -15.12 2.47 2.92
CA LYS A 61 -14.91 1.32 2.04
C LYS A 61 -14.14 0.22 2.79
N PRO A 62 -14.55 -1.06 2.64
CA PRO A 62 -13.85 -2.19 3.27
C PRO A 62 -12.43 -2.39 2.72
N TYR A 63 -12.21 -1.92 1.48
CA TYR A 63 -10.90 -1.81 0.87
C TYR A 63 -10.88 -0.58 -0.04
N VAL A 64 -9.69 -0.02 -0.26
CA VAL A 64 -9.48 1.08 -1.20
C VAL A 64 -8.42 0.69 -2.21
N LEU A 65 -8.67 1.00 -3.48
CA LEU A 65 -7.67 0.89 -4.53
C LEU A 65 -6.88 2.20 -4.60
N PHE A 66 -5.59 2.08 -4.83
CA PHE A 66 -4.70 3.22 -5.04
C PHE A 66 -3.61 2.85 -6.03
N GLU A 67 -3.07 3.87 -6.69
CA GLU A 67 -2.08 3.70 -7.74
C GLU A 67 -0.76 4.30 -7.30
N VAL A 68 0.33 3.61 -7.66
CA VAL A 68 1.69 4.09 -7.46
C VAL A 68 2.28 4.31 -8.83
N ILE A 69 2.50 5.58 -9.16
CA ILE A 69 3.10 6.01 -10.43
C ILE A 69 4.61 6.02 -10.24
N HIS A 70 5.35 5.39 -11.15
CA HIS A 70 6.80 5.50 -11.15
C HIS A 70 7.20 6.82 -11.80
N ILE A 71 7.78 7.72 -11.01
CA ILE A 71 8.40 8.92 -11.55
C ILE A 71 9.87 8.57 -11.76
N GLU A 72 10.24 8.17 -12.97
CA GLU A 72 11.67 8.10 -13.31
C GLU A 72 12.29 9.51 -13.19
N PRO A 73 13.55 9.62 -12.75
CA PRO A 73 14.23 10.92 -12.64
C PRO A 73 14.46 11.59 -14.01
N THR A 74 14.18 10.89 -15.11
CA THR A 74 14.25 11.41 -16.47
C THR A 74 12.84 11.70 -16.96
N ASP A 75 12.35 12.90 -16.63
CA ASP A 75 11.28 13.76 -17.21
C ASP A 75 10.35 13.22 -18.33
N HIS A 76 9.98 11.95 -18.27
CA HIS A 76 9.09 11.29 -19.20
C HIS A 76 7.98 10.67 -18.36
N LEU A 77 6.98 11.50 -18.09
CA LEU A 77 5.70 11.11 -17.51
C LEU A 77 4.98 10.16 -18.47
N HIS A 78 5.41 8.90 -18.50
CA HIS A 78 4.57 7.82 -18.97
C HIS A 78 3.48 7.61 -17.91
N HIS A 79 2.34 8.25 -18.14
CA HIS A 79 1.14 8.23 -17.30
C HIS A 79 0.39 6.88 -17.33
N ASP A 80 1.09 5.76 -17.49
CA ASP A 80 0.48 4.45 -17.22
C ASP A 80 0.60 4.16 -15.73
N PRO A 81 -0.49 3.78 -15.04
CA PRO A 81 -0.41 3.41 -13.63
C PRO A 81 0.44 2.14 -13.51
N LEU A 82 1.73 2.32 -13.17
CA LEU A 82 2.71 1.25 -13.19
C LEU A 82 2.38 0.12 -12.20
N LEU A 83 1.60 0.42 -11.16
CA LEU A 83 1.17 -0.54 -10.16
C LEU A 83 -0.10 -0.09 -9.44
N GLN A 84 -1.16 -0.89 -9.54
CA GLN A 84 -2.37 -0.70 -8.74
C GLN A 84 -2.34 -1.65 -7.52
N LEU A 85 -2.57 -1.07 -6.35
CA LEU A 85 -2.56 -1.74 -5.07
C LEU A 85 -3.91 -1.57 -4.37
N SER A 86 -4.18 -2.44 -3.40
CA SER A 86 -5.32 -2.31 -2.49
C SER A 86 -4.84 -2.23 -1.05
N LEU A 87 -5.49 -1.37 -0.27
CA LEU A 87 -5.38 -1.37 1.19
C LEU A 87 -6.68 -1.93 1.79
N SER A 88 -6.56 -2.92 2.66
CA SER A 88 -7.68 -3.51 3.40
C SER A 88 -7.29 -3.86 4.83
N LEU A 89 -8.28 -4.14 5.67
CA LEU A 89 -8.05 -4.71 6.99
C LEU A 89 -7.91 -6.23 6.88
N LEU A 90 -6.83 -6.79 7.43
CA LEU A 90 -6.64 -8.22 7.61
C LEU A 90 -7.01 -8.60 9.04
N GLN A 91 -7.96 -9.51 9.17
CA GLN A 91 -8.37 -10.10 10.43
C GLN A 91 -8.32 -11.63 10.30
N GLU A 92 -7.35 -12.24 10.98
CA GLU A 92 -7.28 -13.70 11.06
C GLU A 92 -7.69 -14.17 12.46
N PRO A 93 -8.42 -15.29 12.58
CA PRO A 93 -8.79 -15.85 13.88
C PRO A 93 -7.55 -16.09 14.76
N GLY A 94 -7.51 -15.44 15.92
CA GLY A 94 -6.42 -15.58 16.88
C GLY A 94 -5.18 -14.71 16.61
N GLN A 95 -5.21 -13.84 15.59
CA GLN A 95 -4.15 -12.86 15.30
C GLN A 95 -4.62 -11.43 15.56
N PRO A 96 -3.69 -10.50 15.89
CA PRO A 96 -4.03 -9.08 15.89
C PRO A 96 -4.42 -8.62 14.48
N ALA A 97 -5.35 -7.67 14.40
CA ALA A 97 -5.71 -7.06 13.14
C ALA A 97 -4.48 -6.35 12.52
N ALA A 98 -4.39 -6.40 11.20
CA ALA A 98 -3.30 -5.78 10.44
C ALA A 98 -3.85 -4.99 9.26
N LEU A 99 -3.06 -4.03 8.77
CA LEU A 99 -3.29 -3.39 7.50
C LEU A 99 -2.60 -4.21 6.41
N LEU A 100 -3.34 -4.61 5.39
CA LEU A 100 -2.81 -5.40 4.29
C LEU A 100 -2.73 -4.55 3.02
N ILE A 101 -1.53 -4.49 2.44
CA ILE A 101 -1.27 -3.94 1.13
C ILE A 101 -1.02 -5.10 0.17
N ALA A 102 -1.84 -5.16 -0.88
CA ALA A 102 -1.82 -6.23 -1.87
C ALA A 102 -1.91 -5.68 -3.30
N LEU A 103 -1.60 -6.50 -4.31
CA LEU A 103 -1.87 -6.14 -5.70
C LEU A 103 -3.38 -6.09 -5.95
N ALA A 104 -3.82 -5.17 -6.80
CA ALA A 104 -5.21 -5.13 -7.24
C ALA A 104 -5.61 -6.49 -7.85
N GLY A 105 -6.65 -7.11 -7.28
CA GLY A 105 -7.15 -8.43 -7.71
C GLY A 105 -6.63 -9.63 -6.92
N GLU A 106 -5.61 -9.49 -6.05
CA GLU A 106 -5.17 -10.59 -5.17
C GLU A 106 -6.25 -10.98 -4.14
N HIS A 107 -7.19 -10.07 -3.84
CA HIS A 107 -8.29 -10.26 -2.89
C HIS A 107 -9.65 -10.61 -3.51
N GLN A 108 -9.72 -11.02 -4.78
CA GLN A 108 -10.98 -11.44 -5.43
C GLN A 108 -11.32 -12.93 -5.24
N ARG A 109 -11.03 -13.52 -4.07
CA ARG A 109 -11.49 -14.88 -3.74
C ARG A 109 -12.32 -14.91 -2.47
#